data_AF-A0A9D6SVT9-F1
#
_entry.id   AF-A0A9D6SVT9-F1
#
_cell.length_a   1.000
_cell.length_b   1.000
_cell.length_c   1.000
_cell.angle_alpha   90.00
_cell.angle_beta   90.00
_cell.angle_gamma   90.00
#
_symmetry.space_group_name_H-M   'P 1'
#
loop_
_entity.id
_entity.type
_entity.pdbx_description
1 polymer ?
#
loop_
_entity_poly.entity_id
_entity_poly.type
_entity_poly.pdbx_seq_one_letter_code
_entity_poly.pdbx_strand_id
1 'polypeptide(L)'
;MPRFKLFGILGGGLVLGALLVFAGCAETGQKPAAEVPTLSAGEREVSAEITLSKPKNGTHFVTGEQATLTITLKDQSGNAFDRANDFSQLRLMLAGPQEPTQTVTAVKLLKASTDRTQSVHHYIDLTKNADVQVSGNKLTYKLAAVSDEKPGTYIASVWAVSKAAPIQQTMVTAEFQIGTATVEKQIVEKEKCASCHLGADSGKFYFAHIDVGFSPVGNPAIDQNAVRNCKTCHNQDGYSAFVDPADGTTRVSDPIIHRVHGVHMGEHLKSIHSVGEEGEGGVFDDYRHVIF
;
A
#
# COMPACT_ATOMS: atom_id res chain seq x y z
N MET A 1 42.43 37.29 -36.87
CA MET A 1 42.11 38.69 -37.27
C MET A 1 41.46 38.62 -38.65
N PRO A 2 40.41 39.40 -38.99
CA PRO A 2 39.81 40.57 -38.32
C PRO A 2 38.48 40.20 -37.60
N ARG A 3 37.92 40.84 -36.56
CA ARG A 3 37.79 42.22 -36.03
C ARG A 3 36.65 43.07 -36.65
N PHE A 4 35.75 43.50 -35.74
CA PHE A 4 34.74 44.59 -35.80
C PHE A 4 33.40 44.26 -36.51
N LYS A 5 32.21 44.67 -36.03
CA LYS A 5 31.84 45.88 -35.28
C LYS A 5 30.73 45.69 -34.23
N LEU A 6 30.88 46.51 -33.20
CA LEU A 6 29.91 47.03 -32.24
C LEU A 6 28.70 47.69 -32.93
N PHE A 7 27.49 47.47 -32.42
CA PHE A 7 26.41 48.47 -32.41
C PHE A 7 25.53 48.23 -31.19
N GLY A 8 25.57 49.17 -30.25
CA GLY A 8 24.58 49.32 -29.21
C GLY A 8 23.41 50.15 -29.70
N ILE A 9 22.22 49.86 -29.21
CA ILE A 9 21.10 50.80 -29.17
C ILE A 9 20.44 50.68 -27.79
N LEU A 10 20.40 51.82 -27.10
CA LEU A 10 19.58 52.11 -25.93
C LEU A 10 18.10 51.99 -26.29
N GLY A 11 17.31 51.41 -25.38
CA GLY A 11 15.86 51.47 -25.43
C GLY A 11 15.28 51.29 -24.03
N GLY A 12 15.19 52.39 -23.29
CA GLY A 12 14.48 52.44 -22.02
C GLY A 12 13.00 52.14 -22.21
N GLY A 13 12.52 51.10 -21.54
CA GLY A 13 11.11 50.74 -21.45
C GLY A 13 10.62 50.96 -20.03
N LEU A 14 9.77 51.97 -19.88
CA LEU A 14 9.03 52.34 -18.68
C LEU A 14 8.26 51.12 -18.13
N VAL A 15 8.62 50.60 -16.96
CA VAL A 15 7.79 49.60 -16.25
C VAL A 15 6.75 50.36 -15.44
N LEU A 16 5.54 50.42 -16.00
CA LEU A 16 4.35 50.93 -15.32
C LEU A 16 4.01 49.97 -14.18
N GLY A 17 4.17 50.43 -12.94
CA GLY A 17 3.75 49.72 -11.75
C GLY A 17 2.23 49.63 -11.69
N ALA A 18 1.68 48.46 -12.02
CA ALA A 18 0.31 48.11 -11.67
C ALA A 18 0.30 47.69 -10.19
N LEU A 19 -0.04 48.63 -9.32
CA LEU A 19 -0.36 48.39 -7.91
C LEU A 19 -1.70 47.64 -7.85
N LEU A 20 -1.66 46.31 -7.88
CA LEU A 20 -2.83 45.47 -7.61
C LEU A 20 -3.11 45.51 -6.11
N VAL A 21 -4.10 46.32 -5.73
CA VAL A 21 -4.72 46.31 -4.41
C VAL A 21 -5.49 45.00 -4.29
N PHE A 22 -4.88 44.00 -3.65
CA PHE A 22 -5.63 42.85 -3.14
C PHE A 22 -6.45 43.33 -1.95
N ALA A 23 -7.75 43.51 -2.18
CA ALA A 23 -8.74 43.59 -1.12
C ALA A 23 -8.70 42.27 -0.35
N GLY A 24 -8.24 42.33 0.91
CA GLY A 24 -8.20 41.18 1.80
C GLY A 24 -9.60 40.63 2.02
N CYS A 25 -9.86 39.43 1.51
CA CYS A 25 -10.87 38.57 2.07
C CYS A 25 -10.38 38.17 3.45
N ALA A 26 -11.04 38.68 4.50
CA ALA A 26 -10.84 38.22 5.86
C ALA A 26 -11.10 36.71 5.90
N GLU A 27 -10.05 35.92 6.07
CA GLU A 27 -10.14 34.49 6.36
C GLU A 27 -10.89 34.34 7.69
N THR A 28 -12.11 33.83 7.58
CA THR A 28 -12.91 33.45 8.73
C THR A 28 -12.29 32.19 9.33
N GLY A 29 -11.60 32.37 10.47
CA GLY A 29 -11.39 31.34 11.48
C GLY A 29 -10.79 30.03 10.96
N GLN A 30 -9.53 30.04 10.54
CA GLN A 30 -8.75 28.80 10.47
C GLN A 30 -8.61 28.26 11.90
N LYS A 31 -9.42 27.23 12.22
CA LYS A 31 -9.32 26.49 13.47
C LYS A 31 -7.86 26.04 13.60
N PRO A 32 -7.19 26.28 14.75
CA PRO A 32 -5.81 25.84 14.92
C PRO A 32 -5.75 24.35 14.60
N ALA A 33 -4.78 23.97 13.75
CA ALA A 33 -4.51 22.58 13.44
C ALA A 33 -4.45 21.80 14.75
N ALA A 34 -5.18 20.68 14.82
CA ALA A 34 -5.14 19.83 15.99
C ALA A 34 -3.67 19.48 16.29
N GLU A 35 -3.26 19.64 17.55
CA GLU A 35 -1.91 19.31 18.00
C GLU A 35 -1.60 17.88 17.56
N VAL A 36 -0.53 17.71 16.77
CA VAL A 36 -0.05 16.39 16.39
C VAL A 36 0.28 15.65 17.69
N PRO A 37 -0.32 14.48 17.97
CA PRO A 37 -0.04 13.75 19.20
C PRO A 37 1.47 13.52 19.31
N THR A 38 2.09 14.13 20.30
CA THR A 38 3.49 13.87 20.63
C THR A 38 3.58 12.49 21.25
N LEU A 39 4.59 11.71 20.83
CA LEU A 39 4.87 10.39 21.39
C LEU A 39 5.00 10.50 22.91
N SER A 40 4.29 9.65 23.65
CA SER A 40 4.44 9.62 25.10
C SER A 40 5.83 9.07 25.48
N ALA A 41 6.28 9.34 26.70
CA ALA A 41 7.60 8.90 27.15
C ALA A 41 7.71 7.36 27.11
N GLY A 42 8.59 6.84 26.24
CA GLY A 42 8.77 5.41 26.02
C GLY A 42 8.10 4.86 24.76
N GLU A 43 7.27 5.65 24.08
CA GLU A 43 6.77 5.30 22.75
C GLU A 43 7.84 5.53 21.70
N ARG A 44 7.91 4.59 20.75
CA ARG A 44 8.89 4.60 19.67
C ARG A 44 8.13 4.46 18.36
N GLU A 45 8.32 5.40 17.45
CA GLU A 45 7.76 5.29 16.10
C GLU A 45 8.39 4.09 15.38
N VAL A 46 7.56 3.30 14.71
CA VAL A 46 8.00 2.09 14.01
C VAL A 46 8.43 2.44 12.59
N SER A 47 9.70 2.20 12.27
CA SER A 47 10.21 2.21 10.90
C SER A 47 10.61 0.80 10.46
N ALA A 48 10.22 0.45 9.23
CA ALA A 48 10.56 -0.82 8.62
C ALA A 48 11.13 -0.59 7.22
N GLU A 49 12.00 -1.49 6.78
CA GLU A 49 12.50 -1.56 5.41
C GLU A 49 12.51 -3.02 4.99
N ILE A 50 12.17 -3.31 3.73
CA ILE A 50 12.27 -4.64 3.15
C ILE A 50 13.15 -4.60 1.89
N THR A 51 14.07 -5.55 1.79
CA THR A 51 14.95 -5.73 0.63
C THR A 51 14.95 -7.20 0.22
N LEU A 52 15.26 -7.47 -1.05
CA LEU A 52 15.36 -8.83 -1.58
C LEU A 52 16.78 -9.11 -2.12
N SER A 53 17.19 -10.37 -2.03
CA SER A 53 18.36 -10.85 -2.77
C SER A 53 18.16 -10.69 -4.28
N LYS A 54 19.26 -10.60 -5.04
CA LYS A 54 19.18 -10.57 -6.50
C LYS A 54 18.99 -11.99 -7.07
N PRO A 55 18.21 -12.17 -8.15
CA PRO A 55 18.16 -13.42 -8.89
C PRO A 55 19.51 -13.70 -9.57
N LYS A 56 19.83 -14.96 -9.88
CA LYS A 56 21.16 -15.29 -10.45
C LYS A 56 21.37 -14.69 -11.84
N ASN A 57 20.29 -14.59 -12.63
CA ASN A 57 20.32 -13.96 -13.94
C ASN A 57 20.27 -12.41 -13.88
N GLY A 58 20.19 -11.82 -12.69
CA GLY A 58 20.19 -10.37 -12.47
C GLY A 58 18.87 -9.64 -12.71
N THR A 59 17.83 -10.28 -13.25
CA THR A 59 16.55 -9.62 -13.62
C THR A 59 15.32 -10.23 -12.98
N HIS A 60 15.18 -11.55 -12.93
CA HIS A 60 14.00 -12.24 -12.38
C HIS A 60 14.34 -13.62 -11.85
N PHE A 61 13.61 -14.07 -10.83
CA PHE A 61 13.75 -15.43 -10.32
C PHE A 61 13.11 -16.43 -11.27
N VAL A 62 13.75 -17.58 -11.46
CA VAL A 62 13.24 -18.70 -12.27
C VAL A 62 13.01 -19.93 -11.40
N THR A 63 12.28 -20.93 -11.91
CA THR A 63 12.00 -22.19 -11.20
C THR A 63 13.27 -22.78 -10.57
N GLY A 64 13.17 -23.15 -9.30
CA GLY A 64 14.27 -23.66 -8.48
C GLY A 64 15.07 -22.57 -7.74
N GLU A 65 14.97 -21.29 -8.12
CA GLU A 65 15.62 -20.21 -7.38
C GLU A 65 14.83 -19.79 -6.14
N GLN A 66 15.53 -19.27 -5.13
CA GLN A 66 14.95 -18.82 -3.87
C GLN A 66 15.34 -17.37 -3.62
N ALA A 67 14.34 -16.52 -3.37
CA ALA A 67 14.57 -15.17 -2.90
C ALA A 67 14.74 -15.16 -1.38
N THR A 68 15.68 -14.34 -0.90
CA THR A 68 15.87 -14.06 0.51
C THR A 68 15.42 -12.64 0.79
N LEU A 69 14.44 -12.48 1.68
CA LEU A 69 14.00 -11.16 2.16
C LEU A 69 14.81 -10.77 3.38
N THR A 70 15.25 -9.52 3.42
CA THR A 70 15.86 -8.91 4.60
C THR A 70 15.02 -7.72 5.03
N ILE A 71 14.55 -7.78 6.28
CA ILE A 71 13.66 -6.81 6.88
C ILE A 71 14.42 -6.12 8.00
N THR A 72 14.47 -4.79 7.98
CA THR A 72 15.13 -4.00 9.04
C THR A 72 14.06 -3.29 9.86
N LEU A 73 14.08 -3.46 11.18
CA LEU A 73 13.12 -2.84 12.11
C LEU A 73 13.84 -1.91 13.08
N LYS A 74 13.56 -0.61 13.01
CA LYS A 74 14.21 0.40 13.85
C LYS A 74 13.26 1.54 14.20
N ASP A 75 13.56 2.26 15.27
CA ASP A 75 12.93 3.55 15.52
C ASP A 75 13.63 4.69 14.77
N GLN A 76 13.10 5.91 14.90
CA GLN A 76 13.69 7.11 14.30
C GLN A 76 15.11 7.43 14.79
N SER A 77 15.46 7.01 16.00
CA SER A 77 16.81 7.15 16.57
C SER A 77 17.77 6.04 16.12
N GLY A 78 17.30 5.08 15.34
CA GLY A 78 18.08 3.94 14.85
C GLY A 78 18.18 2.78 15.83
N ASN A 79 17.50 2.82 16.98
CA ASN A 79 17.52 1.70 17.91
C ASN A 79 16.72 0.53 17.34
N ALA A 80 17.22 -0.68 17.57
CA ALA A 80 16.57 -1.92 17.12
C ALA A 80 15.22 -2.14 17.84
N PHE A 81 14.28 -2.79 17.15
CA PHE A 81 13.15 -3.43 17.81
C PHE A 81 13.40 -4.93 17.96
N ASP A 82 12.93 -5.50 19.07
CA ASP A 82 12.83 -6.94 19.28
C ASP A 82 11.54 -7.47 18.65
N ARG A 83 11.67 -8.40 17.71
CA ARG A 83 10.54 -8.94 16.94
C ARG A 83 9.46 -9.61 17.80
N ALA A 84 9.82 -10.18 18.95
CA ALA A 84 8.94 -11.00 19.76
C ALA A 84 8.22 -10.18 20.84
N ASN A 85 8.87 -9.15 21.35
CA ASN A 85 8.39 -8.38 22.49
C ASN A 85 7.81 -7.02 22.11
N ASP A 86 8.30 -6.38 21.04
CA ASP A 86 7.92 -5.01 20.70
C ASP A 86 6.70 -4.91 19.79
N PHE A 87 6.26 -6.02 19.17
CA PHE A 87 5.18 -6.02 18.19
C PHE A 87 3.97 -6.85 18.61
N SER A 88 2.78 -6.28 18.43
CA SER A 88 1.50 -7.01 18.53
C SER A 88 1.14 -7.70 17.22
N GLN A 89 1.62 -7.14 16.09
CA GLN A 89 1.56 -7.75 14.76
C GLN A 89 2.89 -7.51 14.06
N LEU A 90 3.45 -8.57 13.46
CA LEU A 90 4.57 -8.45 12.53
C LEU A 90 4.36 -9.53 11.46
N ARG A 91 3.75 -9.15 10.34
CA ARG A 91 3.31 -10.10 9.30
C ARG A 91 4.09 -9.88 8.02
N LEU A 92 4.57 -10.97 7.42
CA LEU A 92 5.08 -10.99 6.06
C LEU A 92 4.02 -11.57 5.13
N MET A 93 3.66 -10.81 4.10
CA MET A 93 2.73 -11.18 3.05
C MET A 93 3.42 -11.14 1.70
N LEU A 94 2.88 -11.90 0.74
CA LEU A 94 3.42 -12.01 -0.60
C LEU A 94 2.27 -12.25 -1.58
N ALA A 95 2.16 -11.40 -2.59
CA ALA A 95 1.13 -11.55 -3.61
C ALA A 95 1.67 -11.23 -5.01
N GLY A 96 1.13 -11.91 -6.01
CA GLY A 96 1.49 -11.70 -7.41
C GLY A 96 0.82 -12.73 -8.33
N PRO A 97 0.94 -12.58 -9.66
CA PRO A 97 1.42 -11.38 -10.35
C PRO A 97 0.52 -10.15 -10.09
N GLN A 98 0.97 -8.94 -10.40
CA GLN A 98 0.32 -7.67 -10.06
C GLN A 98 -0.99 -7.42 -10.84
N GLU A 99 -1.16 -8.10 -11.98
CA GLU A 99 -2.41 -8.16 -12.74
C GLU A 99 -3.58 -8.57 -11.83
N PRO A 100 -4.52 -7.66 -11.52
CA PRO A 100 -5.54 -7.89 -10.50
C PRO A 100 -6.41 -9.14 -10.67
N THR A 101 -6.67 -9.55 -11.91
CA THR A 101 -7.45 -10.76 -12.22
C THR A 101 -6.66 -12.05 -11.96
N GLN A 102 -5.35 -11.94 -11.81
CA GLN A 102 -4.42 -13.06 -11.61
C GLN A 102 -3.71 -13.02 -10.26
N THR A 103 -3.74 -11.89 -9.55
CA THR A 103 -3.08 -11.74 -8.25
C THR A 103 -3.66 -12.73 -7.26
N VAL A 104 -2.80 -13.57 -6.70
CA VAL A 104 -3.09 -14.46 -5.57
C VAL A 104 -2.03 -14.27 -4.49
N THR A 105 -2.32 -14.68 -3.26
CA THR A 105 -1.26 -14.82 -2.26
C THR A 105 -0.33 -15.97 -2.64
N ALA A 106 0.98 -15.71 -2.72
CA ALA A 106 1.98 -16.71 -3.07
C ALA A 106 2.36 -17.58 -1.86
N VAL A 107 1.40 -18.36 -1.35
CA VAL A 107 1.55 -19.16 -0.13
C VAL A 107 2.65 -20.22 -0.24
N LYS A 108 2.91 -20.77 -1.44
CA LYS A 108 3.96 -21.77 -1.67
C LYS A 108 5.34 -21.16 -1.41
N LEU A 109 5.62 -20.00 -2.02
CA LEU A 109 6.84 -19.22 -1.75
C LEU A 109 6.97 -18.87 -0.27
N LEU A 110 5.87 -18.45 0.36
CA LEU A 110 5.85 -18.13 1.79
C LEU A 110 5.96 -19.34 2.71
N LYS A 111 5.89 -20.59 2.22
CA LYS A 111 5.72 -21.78 3.09
C LYS A 111 4.54 -21.61 4.05
N ALA A 112 3.46 -21.01 3.57
CA ALA A 112 2.22 -20.72 4.30
C ALA A 112 1.06 -21.61 3.80
N SER A 113 -0.12 -21.40 4.38
CA SER A 113 -1.34 -22.13 4.03
C SER A 113 -2.46 -21.19 3.60
N THR A 114 -3.37 -21.65 2.74
CA THR A 114 -4.65 -20.98 2.44
C THR A 114 -5.79 -21.45 3.37
N ASP A 115 -5.53 -22.43 4.23
CA ASP A 115 -6.50 -22.97 5.18
C ASP A 115 -6.87 -21.92 6.23
N ARG A 116 -8.08 -21.35 6.08
CA ARG A 116 -8.61 -20.29 6.95
C ARG A 116 -9.01 -20.78 8.34
N THR A 117 -8.95 -22.09 8.60
CA THR A 117 -9.16 -22.63 9.95
C THR A 117 -7.90 -22.48 10.83
N GLN A 118 -6.75 -22.24 10.21
CA GLN A 118 -5.48 -22.02 10.90
C GLN A 118 -5.39 -20.57 11.38
N SER A 119 -4.73 -20.35 12.51
CA SER A 119 -4.50 -18.99 13.03
C SER A 119 -3.56 -18.15 12.15
N VAL A 120 -2.69 -18.82 11.37
CA VAL A 120 -1.78 -18.20 10.41
C VAL A 120 -2.08 -18.79 9.03
N HIS A 121 -2.71 -17.98 8.19
CA HIS A 121 -3.03 -18.32 6.81
C HIS A 121 -2.72 -17.12 5.91
N HIS A 122 -2.22 -17.35 4.69
CA HIS A 122 -1.90 -16.31 3.69
C HIS A 122 -0.80 -15.31 4.09
N TYR A 123 -0.17 -15.49 5.25
CA TYR A 123 0.98 -14.70 5.70
C TYR A 123 1.87 -15.55 6.59
N ILE A 124 3.05 -15.02 6.93
CA ILE A 124 3.93 -15.56 7.95
C ILE A 124 3.98 -14.61 9.14
N ASP A 125 3.75 -15.15 10.34
CA ASP A 125 3.93 -14.41 11.61
C ASP A 125 5.42 -14.30 11.93
N LEU A 126 6.00 -13.15 11.59
CA LEU A 126 7.38 -12.84 11.87
C LEU A 126 7.64 -12.61 13.37
N THR A 127 6.67 -12.69 14.29
CA THR A 127 7.00 -12.67 15.73
C THR A 127 7.44 -14.05 16.23
N LYS A 128 6.99 -15.13 15.57
CA LYS A 128 7.11 -16.51 16.07
C LYS A 128 7.67 -17.53 15.08
N ASN A 129 7.65 -17.23 13.77
CA ASN A 129 8.07 -18.20 12.76
C ASN A 129 9.55 -18.58 12.92
N ALA A 130 9.80 -19.89 12.98
CA ALA A 130 11.11 -20.48 13.28
C ALA A 130 12.12 -20.37 12.12
N ASP A 131 11.65 -20.20 10.88
CA ASP A 131 12.53 -20.03 9.70
C ASP A 131 13.11 -18.62 9.60
N VAL A 132 12.61 -17.67 10.40
CA VAL A 132 13.11 -16.30 10.41
C VAL A 132 14.40 -16.23 11.23
N GLN A 133 15.48 -15.88 10.55
CA GLN A 133 16.80 -15.66 11.17
C GLN A 133 16.89 -14.23 11.70
N VAL A 134 17.45 -14.06 12.89
CA VAL A 134 17.56 -12.76 13.57
C VAL A 134 19.02 -12.38 13.72
N SER A 135 19.38 -11.18 13.28
CA SER A 135 20.72 -10.61 13.46
C SER A 135 20.61 -9.13 13.82
N GLY A 136 20.57 -8.84 15.12
CA GLY A 136 20.31 -7.49 15.62
C GLY A 136 18.93 -6.99 15.17
N ASN A 137 18.89 -5.85 14.48
CA ASN A 137 17.66 -5.26 13.94
C ASN A 137 17.21 -5.83 12.59
N LYS A 138 17.91 -6.85 12.08
CA LYS A 138 17.61 -7.48 10.79
C LYS A 138 16.96 -8.83 10.98
N LEU A 139 15.85 -9.03 10.28
CA LEU A 139 15.18 -10.31 10.12
C LEU A 139 15.42 -10.79 8.71
N THR A 140 15.88 -12.02 8.56
CA THR A 140 16.06 -12.64 7.25
C THR A 140 15.10 -13.81 7.11
N TYR A 141 14.35 -13.84 6.01
CA TYR A 141 13.42 -14.91 5.68
C TYR A 141 13.70 -15.42 4.27
N LYS A 142 13.97 -16.73 4.16
CA LYS A 142 14.22 -17.38 2.88
C LYS A 142 12.92 -17.99 2.36
N LEU A 143 12.46 -17.53 1.19
CA LEU A 143 11.31 -18.10 0.51
C LEU A 143 11.58 -19.54 0.07
N ALA A 144 10.51 -20.31 -0.15
CA ALA A 144 10.60 -21.54 -0.92
C ALA A 144 11.12 -21.26 -2.34
N ALA A 145 11.53 -22.33 -3.02
CA ALA A 145 11.96 -22.20 -4.40
C ALA A 145 10.76 -21.83 -5.28
N VAL A 146 10.98 -20.97 -6.27
CA VAL A 146 10.02 -20.76 -7.35
C VAL A 146 9.69 -22.13 -7.95
N SER A 147 8.41 -22.38 -8.08
CA SER A 147 7.82 -23.63 -8.52
C SER A 147 6.93 -23.37 -9.74
N ASP A 148 5.64 -23.18 -9.53
CA ASP A 148 4.60 -22.98 -10.54
C ASP A 148 3.95 -21.58 -10.48
N GLU A 149 4.59 -20.62 -9.80
CA GLU A 149 4.13 -19.24 -9.77
C GLU A 149 4.10 -18.65 -11.19
N LYS A 150 3.01 -17.95 -11.52
CA LYS A 150 2.86 -17.31 -12.84
C LYS A 150 3.94 -16.22 -13.03
N PRO A 151 4.49 -16.04 -14.24
CA PRO A 151 5.40 -14.94 -14.51
C PRO A 151 4.77 -13.58 -14.23
N GLY A 152 5.52 -12.66 -13.60
CA GLY A 152 5.09 -11.28 -13.36
C GLY A 152 5.80 -10.61 -12.19
N THR A 153 5.25 -9.47 -11.76
CA THR A 153 5.69 -8.68 -10.62
C THR A 153 5.00 -9.14 -9.35
N TYR A 154 5.80 -9.47 -8.34
CA TYR A 154 5.36 -9.90 -7.02
C TYR A 154 5.67 -8.82 -5.99
N ILE A 155 4.74 -8.62 -5.06
CA ILE A 155 4.84 -7.66 -3.97
C ILE A 155 5.02 -8.44 -2.67
N ALA A 156 6.17 -8.24 -2.02
CA ALA A 156 6.37 -8.62 -0.63
C ALA A 156 5.99 -7.44 0.28
N SER A 157 5.24 -7.70 1.35
CA SER A 157 4.82 -6.65 2.28
C SER A 157 5.06 -7.06 3.71
N VAL A 158 5.56 -6.12 4.51
CA VAL A 158 5.67 -6.28 5.96
C VAL A 158 4.76 -5.29 6.63
N TRP A 159 3.82 -5.78 7.43
CA TRP A 159 2.97 -4.98 8.30
C TRP A 159 3.41 -5.16 9.76
N ALA A 160 3.82 -4.07 10.40
CA ALA A 160 4.32 -4.02 11.76
C ALA A 160 3.44 -3.09 12.60
N VAL A 161 2.98 -3.57 13.76
CA VAL A 161 2.18 -2.81 14.73
C VAL A 161 2.86 -2.92 16.09
N SER A 162 3.25 -1.77 16.65
CA SER A 162 3.85 -1.72 17.99
C SER A 162 2.89 -2.29 19.03
N LYS A 163 3.44 -3.04 19.98
CA LYS A 163 2.70 -3.56 21.13
C LYS A 163 2.47 -2.48 22.19
N ALA A 164 3.48 -1.63 22.41
CA ALA A 164 3.43 -0.58 23.42
C ALA A 164 2.51 0.58 23.00
N ALA A 165 2.49 0.91 21.70
CA ALA A 165 1.67 1.98 21.15
C ALA A 165 1.10 1.57 19.79
N PRO A 166 -0.07 0.90 19.71
CA PRO A 166 -0.62 0.37 18.47
C PRO A 166 -0.85 1.39 17.34
N ILE A 167 -0.91 2.68 17.68
CA ILE A 167 -0.99 3.76 16.68
C ILE A 167 0.32 3.91 15.90
N GLN A 168 1.43 3.47 16.49
CA GLN A 168 2.73 3.34 15.85
C GLN A 168 2.77 2.04 15.06
N GLN A 169 2.51 2.16 13.77
CA GLN A 169 2.44 1.06 12.83
C GLN A 169 2.94 1.49 11.46
N THR A 170 3.48 0.55 10.71
CA THR A 170 3.97 0.78 9.36
C THR A 170 3.69 -0.44 8.47
N MET A 171 3.49 -0.20 7.19
CA MET A 171 3.41 -1.24 6.19
C MET A 171 4.29 -0.85 5.01
N VAL A 172 5.31 -1.67 4.75
CA VAL A 172 6.32 -1.42 3.72
C VAL A 172 6.32 -2.55 2.71
N THR A 173 6.66 -2.21 1.47
CA THR A 173 6.61 -3.14 0.34
C THR A 173 7.93 -3.17 -0.41
N ALA A 174 8.24 -4.32 -1.02
CA ALA A 174 9.26 -4.44 -2.05
C ALA A 174 8.72 -5.31 -3.18
N GLU A 175 9.10 -4.95 -4.40
CA GLU A 175 8.68 -5.62 -5.62
C GLU A 175 9.84 -6.43 -6.21
N PHE A 176 9.54 -7.59 -6.80
CA PHE A 176 10.50 -8.41 -7.52
C PHE A 176 9.81 -9.19 -8.63
N GLN A 177 10.61 -9.72 -9.56
CA GLN A 177 10.10 -10.39 -10.75
C GLN A 177 10.28 -11.90 -10.67
N ILE A 178 9.28 -12.66 -11.11
CA ILE A 178 9.32 -14.11 -11.30
C ILE A 178 9.05 -14.42 -12.77
N GLY A 179 9.83 -15.32 -13.37
CA GLY A 179 9.61 -15.87 -14.72
C GLY A 179 9.73 -14.90 -15.90
N THR A 180 9.82 -13.59 -15.66
CA THR A 180 9.95 -12.56 -16.69
C THR A 180 10.71 -11.35 -16.15
N ALA A 181 11.47 -10.65 -16.99
CA ALA A 181 12.09 -9.38 -16.61
C ALA A 181 11.12 -8.18 -16.73
N THR A 182 9.95 -8.38 -17.35
CA THR A 182 8.97 -7.32 -17.58
C THR A 182 8.25 -6.97 -16.30
N VAL A 183 8.48 -5.74 -15.83
CA VAL A 183 7.75 -5.17 -14.69
C VAL A 183 6.32 -4.83 -15.12
N GLU A 184 5.35 -5.37 -14.38
CA GLU A 184 3.94 -5.05 -14.55
C GLU A 184 3.66 -3.64 -14.06
N LYS A 185 2.74 -2.94 -14.73
CA LYS A 185 2.36 -1.59 -14.33
C LYS A 185 1.16 -1.66 -13.42
N GLN A 186 1.25 -0.93 -12.31
CA GLN A 186 0.11 -0.65 -11.46
C GLN A 186 -0.92 0.19 -12.24
N ILE A 187 -2.16 -0.31 -12.33
CA ILE A 187 -3.23 0.36 -13.11
C ILE A 187 -3.68 1.66 -12.43
N VAL A 188 -3.77 1.65 -11.10
CA VAL A 188 -4.20 2.79 -10.29
C VAL A 188 -3.19 3.03 -9.18
N GLU A 189 -2.66 4.25 -9.12
CA GLU A 189 -1.73 4.71 -8.10
C GLU A 189 -2.46 5.43 -6.96
N LYS A 190 -1.85 5.42 -5.76
CA LYS A 190 -2.49 5.91 -4.53
C LYS A 190 -2.96 7.37 -4.60
N GLU A 191 -2.30 8.19 -5.42
CA GLU A 191 -2.60 9.62 -5.60
C GLU A 191 -4.01 9.81 -6.14
N LYS A 192 -4.53 8.86 -6.93
CA LYS A 192 -5.90 8.88 -7.43
C LYS A 192 -6.92 8.66 -6.33
N CYS A 193 -6.56 7.92 -5.29
CA CYS A 193 -7.40 7.75 -4.12
C CYS A 193 -7.24 8.94 -3.16
N ALA A 194 -6.03 9.49 -3.08
CA ALA A 194 -5.67 10.56 -2.14
C ALA A 194 -6.46 11.85 -2.39
N SER A 195 -6.88 12.11 -3.63
CA SER A 195 -7.65 13.31 -3.98
C SER A 195 -8.95 13.46 -3.21
N CYS A 196 -9.55 12.35 -2.75
CA CYS A 196 -10.80 12.37 -1.99
C CYS A 196 -10.65 11.82 -0.57
N HIS A 197 -9.73 10.88 -0.35
CA HIS A 197 -9.66 10.12 0.91
C HIS A 197 -8.50 10.51 1.82
N LEU A 198 -7.54 11.32 1.36
CA LEU A 198 -6.43 11.74 2.21
C LEU A 198 -6.89 12.84 3.17
N GLY A 199 -6.82 12.58 4.47
CA GLY A 199 -7.07 13.61 5.48
C GLY A 199 -6.01 14.68 5.44
N ALA A 200 -6.41 15.92 5.15
CA ALA A 200 -5.51 17.06 5.11
C ALA A 200 -4.77 17.26 6.45
N ASP A 201 -5.46 17.08 7.58
CA ASP A 201 -4.90 17.29 8.91
C ASP A 201 -4.07 16.08 9.40
N SER A 202 -4.49 14.87 9.05
CA SER A 202 -3.92 13.63 9.60
C SER A 202 -2.83 13.03 8.71
N GLY A 203 -2.78 13.39 7.42
CA GLY A 203 -1.96 12.75 6.41
C GLY A 203 -2.30 11.28 6.19
N LYS A 204 -3.44 10.80 6.69
CA LYS A 204 -3.88 9.39 6.62
C LYS A 204 -5.08 9.25 5.70
N PHE A 205 -5.14 8.15 4.97
CA PHE A 205 -6.34 7.75 4.23
C PHE A 205 -7.49 7.38 5.17
N TYR A 206 -8.68 7.91 4.91
CA TYR A 206 -9.92 7.47 5.53
C TYR A 206 -10.55 6.33 4.72
N PHE A 207 -10.09 5.10 4.97
CA PHE A 207 -10.64 3.85 4.42
C PHE A 207 -11.12 2.92 5.52
N ALA A 208 -11.60 1.72 5.14
CA ALA A 208 -12.20 0.75 6.04
C ALA A 208 -11.31 0.31 7.22
N HIS A 209 -9.98 0.39 7.12
CA HIS A 209 -9.12 -0.03 8.22
C HIS A 209 -8.83 1.09 9.21
N ILE A 210 -9.20 2.36 8.95
CA ILE A 210 -8.97 3.44 9.91
C ILE A 210 -9.94 3.37 11.11
N ASP A 211 -11.11 2.78 10.91
CA ASP A 211 -12.13 2.68 11.95
C ASP A 211 -11.70 1.77 13.10
N VAL A 212 -12.02 2.20 14.32
CA VAL A 212 -11.79 1.41 15.54
C VAL A 212 -12.71 0.19 15.57
N GLY A 213 -12.20 -0.94 16.06
CA GLY A 213 -12.94 -2.20 16.13
C GLY A 213 -12.02 -3.40 16.04
N PHE A 214 -11.54 -3.72 14.83
CA PHE A 214 -10.53 -4.77 14.64
C PHE A 214 -9.21 -4.46 15.36
N SER A 215 -8.91 -3.17 15.53
CA SER A 215 -7.82 -2.63 16.36
C SER A 215 -8.37 -1.51 17.24
N PRO A 216 -7.83 -1.30 18.46
CA PRO A 216 -8.28 -0.21 19.34
C PRO A 216 -8.05 1.20 18.74
N VAL A 217 -7.19 1.30 17.71
CA VAL A 217 -6.80 2.57 17.07
C VAL A 217 -6.94 2.54 15.55
N GLY A 218 -7.62 1.51 15.02
CA GLY A 218 -7.58 1.19 13.59
C GLY A 218 -6.20 0.69 13.13
N ASN A 219 -6.07 0.51 11.81
CA ASN A 219 -4.86 0.06 11.14
C ASN A 219 -4.50 0.96 9.95
N PRO A 220 -4.30 2.27 10.18
CA PRO A 220 -4.03 3.23 9.11
C PRO A 220 -2.83 2.85 8.23
N ALA A 221 -1.84 2.11 8.74
CA ALA A 221 -0.67 1.71 7.96
C ALA A 221 -1.02 0.86 6.73
N ILE A 222 -2.06 0.02 6.82
CA ILE A 222 -2.52 -0.81 5.71
C ILE A 222 -2.97 0.07 4.54
N ASP A 223 -3.60 1.21 4.84
CA ASP A 223 -4.22 2.08 3.86
C ASP A 223 -3.27 3.10 3.22
N GLN A 224 -2.07 3.33 3.80
CA GLN A 224 -1.16 4.42 3.37
C GLN A 224 -0.53 4.25 1.99
N ASN A 225 -0.49 3.03 1.46
CA ASN A 225 -0.01 2.76 0.11
C ASN A 225 -1.11 2.07 -0.71
N ALA A 226 -2.19 2.84 -0.90
CA ALA A 226 -3.40 2.38 -1.53
C ALA A 226 -3.15 1.67 -2.87
N VAL A 227 -4.01 0.69 -3.09
CA VAL A 227 -3.91 -0.43 -4.02
C VAL A 227 -2.78 -1.40 -3.71
N ARG A 228 -1.51 -0.98 -3.61
CA ARG A 228 -0.38 -1.91 -3.41
C ARG A 228 -0.52 -2.74 -2.12
N ASN A 229 -0.70 -2.08 -0.98
CA ASN A 229 -0.89 -2.78 0.30
C ASN A 229 -2.17 -3.62 0.28
N CYS A 230 -3.27 -3.03 -0.17
CA CYS A 230 -4.58 -3.66 -0.19
C CYS A 230 -4.56 -4.98 -0.98
N LYS A 231 -3.89 -5.03 -2.13
CA LYS A 231 -3.74 -6.23 -2.97
C LYS A 231 -3.08 -7.41 -2.26
N THR A 232 -2.27 -7.16 -1.23
CA THR A 232 -1.65 -8.27 -0.48
C THR A 232 -2.63 -9.04 0.40
N CYS A 233 -3.76 -8.41 0.77
CA CYS A 233 -4.85 -9.04 1.51
C CYS A 233 -6.07 -9.32 0.63
N HIS A 234 -6.45 -8.38 -0.22
CA HIS A 234 -7.63 -8.37 -1.08
C HIS A 234 -7.26 -8.77 -2.52
N ASN A 235 -7.06 -10.06 -2.75
CA ASN A 235 -6.76 -10.62 -4.07
C ASN A 235 -7.59 -11.89 -4.32
N GLN A 236 -7.36 -12.61 -5.43
CA GLN A 236 -8.21 -13.74 -5.83
C GLN A 236 -8.18 -14.90 -4.84
N ASP A 237 -7.11 -15.05 -4.08
CA ASP A 237 -6.98 -16.03 -3.00
C ASP A 237 -6.15 -15.41 -1.87
N GLY A 238 -6.72 -14.36 -1.28
CA GLY A 238 -6.03 -13.47 -0.34
C GLY A 238 -6.47 -13.67 1.10
N TYR A 239 -5.78 -13.03 2.04
CA TYR A 239 -6.19 -13.05 3.46
C TYR A 239 -7.66 -12.61 3.65
N SER A 240 -8.10 -11.59 2.92
CA SER A 240 -9.44 -11.03 3.04
C SER A 240 -10.49 -11.90 2.34
N ALA A 241 -11.57 -12.16 3.06
CA ALA A 241 -12.73 -12.91 2.58
C ALA A 241 -14.00 -12.46 3.34
N PHE A 242 -15.16 -12.66 2.72
CA PHE A 242 -16.46 -12.51 3.37
C PHE A 242 -17.15 -13.88 3.51
N VAL A 243 -18.16 -13.96 4.37
CA VAL A 243 -19.01 -15.16 4.47
C VAL A 243 -20.03 -15.08 3.35
N ASP A 244 -20.20 -16.16 2.57
CA ASP A 244 -21.23 -16.23 1.54
C ASP A 244 -22.60 -16.00 2.20
N PRO A 245 -23.38 -14.99 1.75
CA PRO A 245 -24.70 -14.75 2.32
C PRO A 245 -25.69 -15.89 2.06
N ALA A 246 -25.48 -16.70 1.01
CA ALA A 246 -26.29 -17.87 0.71
C ALA A 246 -25.86 -19.12 1.50
N ASP A 247 -24.58 -19.19 1.87
CA ASP A 247 -23.98 -20.29 2.62
C ASP A 247 -23.13 -19.70 3.75
N GLY A 248 -23.75 -19.52 4.92
CA GLY A 248 -23.16 -18.90 6.12
C GLY A 248 -21.88 -19.56 6.67
N THR A 249 -21.36 -20.59 6.01
CA THR A 249 -20.11 -21.27 6.33
C THR A 249 -19.02 -21.07 5.28
N THR A 250 -19.39 -20.82 4.02
CA THR A 250 -18.43 -20.67 2.93
C THR A 250 -17.77 -19.30 2.98
N ARG A 251 -16.44 -19.29 2.82
CA ARG A 251 -15.64 -18.06 2.76
C ARG A 251 -15.33 -17.74 1.30
N VAL A 252 -15.84 -16.62 0.83
CA VAL A 252 -15.61 -16.12 -0.53
C VAL A 252 -14.48 -15.09 -0.48
N SER A 253 -13.52 -15.23 -1.39
CA SER A 253 -12.42 -14.28 -1.52
C SER A 253 -12.95 -12.86 -1.74
N ASP A 254 -12.26 -11.85 -1.22
CA ASP A 254 -12.62 -10.43 -1.36
C ASP A 254 -11.55 -9.68 -2.20
N PRO A 255 -11.49 -9.86 -3.53
CA PRO A 255 -10.52 -9.18 -4.38
C PRO A 255 -10.74 -7.67 -4.38
N ILE A 256 -9.64 -6.92 -4.41
CA ILE A 256 -9.68 -5.45 -4.33
C ILE A 256 -10.56 -4.81 -5.41
N ILE A 257 -10.61 -5.38 -6.61
CA ILE A 257 -11.46 -4.88 -7.70
C ILE A 257 -12.93 -4.90 -7.29
N HIS A 258 -13.41 -6.03 -6.75
CA HIS A 258 -14.80 -6.13 -6.34
C HIS A 258 -15.08 -5.18 -5.17
N ARG A 259 -14.16 -5.12 -4.21
CA ARG A 259 -14.28 -4.28 -3.02
C ARG A 259 -14.37 -2.80 -3.38
N VAL A 260 -13.41 -2.29 -4.14
CA VAL A 260 -13.31 -0.86 -4.46
C VAL A 260 -14.47 -0.45 -5.34
N HIS A 261 -14.76 -1.16 -6.43
CA HIS A 261 -15.90 -0.79 -7.28
C HIS A 261 -17.23 -0.91 -6.53
N GLY A 262 -17.44 -1.98 -5.76
CA GLY A 262 -18.68 -2.15 -4.98
C GLY A 262 -18.93 -0.99 -4.00
N VAL A 263 -17.89 -0.52 -3.30
CA VAL A 263 -18.02 0.61 -2.37
C VAL A 263 -18.33 1.92 -3.08
N HIS A 264 -17.69 2.22 -4.22
CA HIS A 264 -17.89 3.49 -4.93
C HIS A 264 -19.17 3.52 -5.75
N MET A 265 -19.72 2.37 -6.11
CA MET A 265 -20.98 2.27 -6.87
C MET A 265 -22.21 2.27 -5.97
N GLY A 266 -22.10 2.18 -4.64
CA GLY A 266 -23.25 2.23 -3.75
C GLY A 266 -24.22 1.04 -3.89
N GLU A 267 -25.42 1.19 -3.34
CA GLU A 267 -26.44 0.14 -3.33
C GLU A 267 -26.89 -0.21 -4.76
N HIS A 268 -27.12 -1.50 -5.02
CA HIS A 268 -27.50 -2.03 -6.34
C HIS A 268 -26.48 -1.77 -7.47
N LEU A 269 -25.22 -1.45 -7.15
CA LEU A 269 -24.21 -1.00 -8.12
C LEU A 269 -24.66 0.23 -8.91
N LYS A 270 -25.54 1.05 -8.32
CA LYS A 270 -26.01 2.31 -8.89
C LYS A 270 -25.32 3.44 -8.15
N SER A 271 -24.27 4.00 -8.76
CA SER A 271 -23.58 5.13 -8.16
C SER A 271 -24.57 6.30 -8.03
N ILE A 272 -24.66 6.89 -6.84
CA ILE A 272 -25.35 8.19 -6.66
C ILE A 272 -24.66 9.32 -7.44
N HIS A 273 -23.46 9.04 -7.93
CA HIS A 273 -22.64 9.90 -8.78
C HIS A 273 -22.48 9.30 -10.18
N SER A 274 -23.49 8.62 -10.74
CA SER A 274 -23.51 8.37 -12.19
C SER A 274 -23.20 9.69 -12.88
N VAL A 275 -21.99 9.80 -13.42
CA VAL A 275 -21.52 10.94 -14.19
C VAL A 275 -22.18 10.82 -15.55
N GLY A 276 -23.43 11.28 -15.59
CA GLY A 276 -24.34 11.34 -16.71
C GLY A 276 -25.61 12.04 -16.25
N GLU A 277 -26.19 12.88 -17.10
CA GLU A 277 -27.49 13.49 -16.82
C GLU A 277 -28.55 12.39 -16.64
N GLU A 278 -29.56 12.65 -15.79
CA GLU A 278 -30.68 11.72 -15.60
C GLU A 278 -31.27 11.32 -16.96
N GLY A 279 -31.15 10.04 -17.30
CA GLY A 279 -31.71 9.46 -18.53
C GLY A 279 -30.74 9.28 -19.69
N GLU A 280 -29.47 9.71 -19.58
CA GLU A 280 -28.52 9.61 -20.71
C GLU A 280 -27.52 8.45 -20.63
N GLY A 281 -27.50 7.66 -19.56
CA GLY A 281 -26.49 6.61 -19.44
C GLY A 281 -25.16 7.23 -19.01
N GLY A 282 -24.88 7.27 -17.71
CA GLY A 282 -23.54 7.65 -17.25
C GLY A 282 -22.47 6.71 -17.85
N VAL A 283 -21.22 7.16 -17.89
CA VAL A 283 -20.06 6.39 -18.42
C VAL A 283 -19.89 5.01 -17.74
N PHE A 284 -20.67 4.74 -16.70
CA PHE A 284 -20.58 3.61 -15.79
C PHE A 284 -21.94 2.94 -15.47
N ASP A 285 -22.95 3.09 -16.33
CA ASP A 285 -24.31 2.61 -16.04
C ASP A 285 -24.52 1.08 -16.15
N ASP A 286 -23.60 0.33 -16.75
CA ASP A 286 -23.64 -1.14 -16.74
C ASP A 286 -22.23 -1.77 -16.82
N TYR A 287 -21.77 -2.35 -15.71
CA TYR A 287 -20.47 -3.03 -15.62
C TYR A 287 -20.49 -4.50 -16.05
N ARG A 288 -21.63 -5.06 -16.50
CA ARG A 288 -21.63 -6.40 -17.13
C ARG A 288 -20.77 -6.45 -18.40
N HIS A 289 -20.42 -5.28 -18.94
CA HIS A 289 -19.63 -5.11 -20.15
C HIS A 289 -18.25 -4.47 -19.93
N VAL A 290 -17.89 -4.11 -18.69
CA VAL A 290 -16.52 -3.68 -18.40
C VAL A 290 -15.67 -4.93 -18.27
N ILE A 291 -15.19 -5.36 -19.44
CA ILE A 291 -14.23 -6.44 -19.60
C ILE A 291 -12.88 -5.92 -19.14
N PHE A 292 -12.28 -6.69 -18.22
CA PHE A 292 -10.95 -6.53 -17.63
C PHE A 292 -9.82 -6.64 -18.67
#